data_AF-A0A815R0C1-F1
#
_entry.id   AF-A0A815R0C1-F1
#
_cell.length_a   1.000
_cell.length_b   1.000
_cell.length_c   1.000
_cell.angle_alpha   90.00
_cell.angle_beta   90.00
_cell.angle_gamma   90.00
#
_symmetry.space_group_name_H-M   'P 1'
#
loop_
_entity.id
_entity.type
_entity.pdbx_description
1 polymer ?
#
loop_
_entity_poly.entity_id
_entity_poly.type
_entity_poly.pdbx_seq_one_letter_code
_entity_poly.pdbx_strand_id
1 'polypeptide(L)'
;MAAHLEEAASRHEYRTLYQTLKRLSGKARPINDNIRKTDGIFVRSSLERLERWKEFSEELYNHEPPQGLLADPPRIDTPTTTIPADEPTIEQVKTAMQPLRNGKAPGADHVTAEAIKAGGNVLLRRLHALLQTIWRTEQIPPTWRKAIMVPIHKKGDNSECKNHRGISLLAIVGKVLMRTIQSSL
;
A
#
# COMPACT_ATOMS: atom_id res chain seq x y z
N MET A 1 -23.26 21.76 -16.45
CA MET A 1 -22.99 20.45 -15.81
C MET A 1 -22.60 19.38 -16.83
N ALA A 2 -23.31 19.24 -17.96
CA ALA A 2 -22.84 18.44 -19.11
C ALA A 2 -21.49 18.93 -19.66
N ALA A 3 -21.32 20.25 -19.82
CA ALA A 3 -20.05 20.86 -20.23
C ALA A 3 -18.85 20.49 -19.33
N HIS A 4 -19.07 20.33 -18.01
CA HIS A 4 -18.00 19.93 -17.07
C HIS A 4 -17.62 18.44 -17.20
N LEU A 5 -18.57 17.58 -17.59
CA LEU A 5 -18.28 16.17 -17.89
C LEU A 5 -17.50 16.03 -19.21
N GLU A 6 -17.91 16.79 -20.23
CA GLU A 6 -17.24 16.84 -21.54
C GLU A 6 -15.82 17.41 -21.42
N GLU A 7 -15.63 18.45 -20.61
CA GLU A 7 -14.31 19.03 -20.31
C GLU A 7 -13.42 18.05 -19.52
N ALA A 8 -13.95 17.35 -18.52
CA ALA A 8 -13.20 16.34 -17.80
C ALA A 8 -12.82 15.15 -18.69
N ALA A 9 -13.69 14.75 -19.62
CA ALA A 9 -13.41 13.69 -20.58
C ALA A 9 -12.33 14.11 -21.60
N SER A 10 -12.40 15.34 -22.12
CA SER A 10 -11.42 15.87 -23.08
C SER A 10 -10.03 16.09 -22.47
N ARG A 11 -9.97 16.37 -21.16
CA ARG A 11 -8.71 16.48 -20.40
C ARG A 11 -8.20 15.16 -19.84
N HIS A 12 -8.84 14.03 -20.16
CA HIS A 12 -8.51 12.71 -19.61
C HIS A 12 -8.53 12.65 -18.07
N GLU A 13 -9.36 13.48 -17.43
CA GLU A 13 -9.58 13.50 -15.99
C GLU A 13 -10.61 12.43 -15.59
N TYR A 14 -10.31 11.17 -15.89
CA TYR A 14 -11.24 10.05 -15.70
C TYR A 14 -11.74 9.90 -14.26
N ARG A 15 -10.97 10.35 -13.26
CA ARG A 15 -11.39 10.34 -11.85
C ARG A 15 -12.54 11.33 -11.61
N THR A 16 -12.39 12.56 -12.09
CA THR A 16 -13.40 13.63 -12.01
C THR A 16 -14.66 13.21 -12.76
N LEU A 17 -14.48 12.66 -13.97
CA LEU A 17 -15.57 12.11 -14.78
C LEU A 17 -16.33 11.01 -14.02
N TYR A 18 -15.62 9.99 -13.51
CA TYR A 18 -16.22 8.89 -12.76
C TYR A 18 -16.96 9.35 -11.50
N GLN A 19 -16.35 10.22 -10.69
CA GLN A 19 -16.97 10.74 -9.47
C GLN A 19 -18.24 11.52 -9.76
N THR A 20 -18.22 12.34 -10.81
CA THR A 20 -19.38 13.12 -11.25
C THR A 20 -20.50 12.21 -11.75
N LEU A 21 -20.18 11.24 -12.63
CA LEU A 21 -21.14 10.24 -13.10
C LEU A 21 -21.73 9.42 -11.95
N LYS A 22 -20.90 8.99 -11.00
CA LYS A 22 -21.33 8.25 -9.81
C LYS A 22 -22.32 9.08 -8.98
N ARG A 23 -22.02 10.36 -8.74
CA ARG A 23 -22.90 11.27 -7.99
C ARG A 23 -24.24 11.48 -8.69
N LEU A 24 -24.22 11.66 -10.01
CA LEU A 24 -25.41 11.84 -10.83
C LEU A 24 -26.26 10.57 -10.94
N SER A 25 -25.62 9.40 -10.99
CA SER A 25 -26.32 8.13 -11.13
C SER A 25 -27.26 7.80 -9.96
N GLY A 26 -27.08 8.43 -8.79
CA GLY A 26 -27.85 8.16 -7.57
C GLY A 26 -27.72 6.74 -7.01
N LYS A 27 -27.05 5.83 -7.73
CA LYS A 27 -26.88 4.43 -7.36
C LYS A 27 -25.75 4.29 -6.35
N ALA A 28 -26.06 4.43 -5.07
CA ALA A 28 -25.22 3.87 -4.02
C ALA A 28 -25.29 2.34 -4.13
N ARG A 29 -24.18 1.68 -4.48
CA ARG A 29 -24.09 0.24 -4.25
C ARG A 29 -23.92 0.05 -2.74
N PRO A 30 -24.84 -0.64 -2.04
CA PRO A 30 -24.60 -0.99 -0.66
C PRO A 30 -23.31 -1.81 -0.60
N ILE A 31 -22.43 -1.47 0.34
CA ILE A 31 -21.26 -2.29 0.62
C ILE A 31 -21.81 -3.56 1.27
N ASN A 32 -21.81 -4.66 0.53
CA ASN A 32 -22.09 -5.96 1.10
C ASN A 32 -20.82 -6.45 1.80
N ASP A 33 -20.72 -6.15 3.09
CA ASP A 33 -19.61 -6.57 3.95
C ASP A 33 -19.95 -7.86 4.73
N ASN A 34 -20.94 -8.62 4.25
CA ASN A 34 -21.28 -9.91 4.84
C ASN A 34 -20.19 -10.91 4.49
N ILE A 35 -19.52 -11.44 5.50
CA ILE A 35 -18.47 -12.45 5.36
C ILE A 35 -18.90 -13.70 6.11
N ARG A 36 -18.60 -14.88 5.54
CA ARG A 36 -18.84 -16.16 6.19
C ARG A 36 -17.63 -16.62 7.00
N LYS A 37 -17.92 -17.19 8.17
CA LYS A 37 -17.00 -18.02 8.94
C LYS A 37 -16.73 -19.33 8.19
N THR A 38 -15.78 -20.12 8.68
CA THR A 38 -15.41 -21.42 8.11
C THR A 38 -16.53 -22.46 8.22
N ASP A 39 -17.39 -22.34 9.23
CA ASP A 39 -18.61 -23.14 9.44
C ASP A 39 -19.78 -22.76 8.48
N GLY A 40 -19.58 -21.76 7.61
CA GLY A 40 -20.57 -21.27 6.66
C GLY A 40 -21.56 -20.23 7.20
N ILE A 41 -21.50 -19.90 8.50
CA ILE A 41 -22.37 -18.91 9.15
C ILE A 41 -21.84 -17.49 8.88
N PHE A 42 -22.75 -16.53 8.73
CA PHE A 42 -22.37 -15.13 8.58
C PHE A 42 -21.86 -14.51 9.87
N VAL A 43 -20.77 -13.77 9.75
CA VAL A 43 -20.28 -12.83 10.76
C VAL A 43 -21.36 -11.79 11.10
N ARG A 44 -21.50 -11.47 12.38
CA ARG A 44 -22.55 -10.58 12.90
C ARG A 44 -22.03 -9.26 13.48
N SER A 45 -20.72 -9.11 13.65
CA SER A 45 -20.13 -7.87 14.16
C SER A 45 -18.89 -7.44 13.38
N SER A 46 -18.52 -6.16 13.50
CA SER A 46 -17.29 -5.64 12.90
C SER A 46 -16.03 -6.31 13.49
N LEU A 47 -16.04 -6.66 14.77
CA LEU A 47 -14.93 -7.34 15.43
C LEU A 47 -14.75 -8.76 14.87
N GLU A 48 -15.83 -9.54 14.83
CA GLU A 48 -15.83 -10.89 14.24
C GLU A 48 -15.38 -10.86 12.76
N ARG A 49 -15.68 -9.76 12.05
CA ARG A 49 -15.25 -9.60 10.64
C ARG A 49 -13.75 -9.41 10.55
N LEU A 50 -13.18 -8.57 11.42
CA LEU A 50 -11.74 -8.36 11.50
C LEU A 50 -11.01 -9.66 11.90
N GLU A 51 -11.54 -10.39 12.88
CA GLU A 51 -11.03 -11.70 13.28
C GLU A 51 -11.05 -12.68 12.11
N ARG A 52 -12.18 -12.78 11.40
CA ARG A 52 -12.29 -13.67 10.24
C ARG A 52 -11.29 -13.35 9.13
N TRP A 53 -11.04 -12.05 8.87
CA TRP A 53 -10.02 -11.60 7.92
C TRP A 53 -8.60 -11.89 8.40
N LYS A 54 -8.34 -11.75 9.70
CA LYS A 54 -7.07 -12.08 10.32
C LYS A 54 -6.78 -13.57 10.18
N GLU A 55 -7.70 -14.44 10.59
CA GLU A 55 -7.59 -15.90 10.48
C GLU A 55 -7.25 -16.31 9.04
N PHE A 56 -8.02 -15.83 8.07
CA PHE A 56 -7.78 -16.13 6.66
C PHE A 56 -6.40 -15.69 6.17
N SER A 57 -5.92 -14.54 6.65
CA SER A 57 -4.62 -14.01 6.26
C SER A 57 -3.48 -14.79 6.91
N GLU A 58 -3.63 -15.20 8.17
CA GLU A 58 -2.66 -16.04 8.86
C GLU A 58 -2.52 -17.41 8.17
N GLU A 59 -3.64 -18.06 7.83
CA GLU A 59 -3.63 -19.31 7.05
C GLU A 59 -2.96 -19.15 5.67
N LEU A 60 -3.18 -18.00 5.01
CA LEU A 60 -2.70 -17.78 3.65
C LEU A 60 -1.21 -17.44 3.58
N TYR A 61 -0.67 -16.74 4.56
CA TYR A 61 0.71 -16.20 4.52
C TYR A 61 1.67 -16.87 5.49
N ASN A 62 1.17 -17.55 6.53
CA ASN A 62 2.02 -18.29 7.46
C ASN A 62 1.93 -19.77 7.13
N HIS A 63 3.02 -20.33 6.62
CA HIS A 63 3.16 -21.77 6.38
C HIS A 63 4.24 -22.32 7.29
N GLU A 64 4.10 -23.58 7.72
CA GLU A 64 5.20 -24.23 8.42
C GLU A 64 6.41 -24.34 7.49
N PRO A 65 7.65 -24.19 8.02
CA PRO A 65 8.84 -24.46 7.23
C PRO A 65 8.76 -25.86 6.64
N PRO A 66 9.14 -26.06 5.36
CA PRO A 66 9.06 -27.38 4.74
C PRO A 66 9.79 -28.43 5.59
N GLN A 67 9.08 -29.48 5.99
CA GLN A 67 9.68 -30.59 6.74
C GLN A 67 10.47 -31.51 5.81
N GLY A 68 11.75 -31.72 6.08
CA GLY A 68 12.65 -32.60 5.33
C GLY A 68 14.10 -32.14 5.36
N LEU A 69 15.00 -32.88 4.69
CA LEU A 69 16.33 -32.36 4.36
C LEU A 69 16.10 -31.09 3.54
N LEU A 70 16.55 -29.94 4.06
CA LEU A 70 16.57 -28.69 3.32
C LEU A 70 17.38 -28.95 2.06
N ALA A 71 16.70 -29.14 0.92
CA ALA A 71 17.37 -29.03 -0.37
C ALA A 71 18.06 -27.66 -0.35
N ASP A 72 19.33 -27.61 -0.73
CA ASP A 72 20.04 -26.34 -0.82
C ASP A 72 19.13 -25.37 -1.58
N PRO A 73 18.82 -24.19 -1.00
CA PRO A 73 17.96 -23.24 -1.67
C PRO A 73 18.56 -23.01 -3.06
N PRO A 74 17.73 -22.97 -4.12
CA PRO A 74 18.23 -22.77 -5.47
C PRO A 74 19.17 -21.57 -5.43
N ARG A 75 20.40 -21.77 -5.90
CA ARG A 75 21.39 -20.69 -5.99
C ARG A 75 20.85 -19.69 -7.00
N ILE A 76 20.18 -18.67 -6.49
CA ILE A 76 19.82 -17.52 -7.30
C ILE A 76 21.12 -16.71 -7.37
N ASP A 77 21.73 -16.66 -8.54
CA ASP A 77 22.81 -15.71 -8.83
C ASP A 77 22.21 -14.30 -8.84
N THR A 78 21.82 -13.80 -7.67
CA THR A 78 21.52 -12.40 -7.49
C THR A 78 22.83 -11.66 -7.68
N PRO A 79 22.91 -10.65 -8.57
CA PRO A 79 24.09 -9.79 -8.60
C PRO A 79 24.34 -9.30 -7.18
N THR A 80 25.58 -9.44 -6.71
CA THR A 80 26.03 -8.85 -5.46
C THR A 80 25.97 -7.34 -5.63
N THR A 81 24.78 -6.76 -5.51
CA THR A 81 24.61 -5.32 -5.55
C THR A 81 25.03 -4.83 -4.18
N THR A 82 26.28 -4.40 -4.09
CA THR A 82 26.76 -3.65 -2.94
C THR A 82 25.95 -2.36 -2.89
N ILE A 83 25.02 -2.27 -1.93
CA ILE A 83 24.37 -0.98 -1.65
C ILE A 83 25.50 -0.01 -1.32
N PRO A 84 25.63 1.13 -2.03
CA PRO A 84 26.68 2.09 -1.74
C PRO A 84 26.66 2.44 -0.26
N ALA A 85 27.81 2.44 0.41
CA ALA A 85 27.89 2.74 1.84
C ALA A 85 27.48 4.19 2.17
N ASP A 86 27.50 5.06 1.16
CA ASP A 86 27.24 6.48 1.32
C ASP A 86 25.79 6.77 1.71
N GLU A 87 25.63 7.75 2.61
CA GLU A 87 24.32 8.22 3.03
C GLU A 87 23.54 8.83 1.84
N PRO A 88 22.19 8.71 1.83
CA PRO A 88 21.38 9.23 0.75
C PRO A 88 21.50 10.76 0.64
N THR A 89 21.68 11.27 -0.59
CA THR A 89 21.70 12.71 -0.87
C THR A 89 20.29 13.30 -0.90
N ILE A 90 20.20 14.62 -0.74
CA ILE A 90 18.90 15.31 -0.80
C ILE A 90 18.28 15.21 -2.21
N GLU A 91 19.10 15.14 -3.26
CA GLU A 91 18.70 14.95 -4.66
C GLU A 91 18.11 13.55 -4.89
N GLN A 92 18.70 12.52 -4.30
CA GLN A 92 18.15 11.15 -4.36
C GLN A 92 16.77 11.10 -3.69
N VAL A 93 16.64 11.69 -2.50
CA VAL A 93 15.34 11.76 -1.79
C VAL A 93 14.32 12.57 -2.60
N LYS A 94 14.72 13.70 -3.17
CA LYS A 94 13.86 14.53 -4.03
C LYS A 94 13.37 13.74 -5.25
N THR A 95 14.25 12.98 -5.88
CA THR A 95 13.93 12.14 -7.04
C THR A 95 12.98 11.01 -6.65
N ALA A 96 13.23 10.34 -5.52
CA ALA A 96 12.35 9.29 -4.97
C ALA A 96 10.92 9.79 -4.63
N MET A 97 10.76 11.09 -4.36
CA MET A 97 9.47 11.74 -4.10
C MET A 97 8.69 12.09 -5.38
N GLN A 98 9.34 12.32 -6.52
CA GLN A 98 8.67 12.67 -7.79
C GLN A 98 7.58 11.68 -8.25
N PRO A 99 7.80 10.34 -8.23
CA PRO A 99 6.81 9.38 -8.71
C PRO A 99 5.65 9.15 -7.72
N LEU A 100 5.59 9.86 -6.59
CA LEU A 100 4.46 9.76 -5.66
C LEU A 100 3.17 10.21 -6.34
N ARG A 101 2.20 9.30 -6.47
CA ARG A 101 0.90 9.61 -7.08
C ARG A 101 -0.06 10.18 -6.04
N ASN A 102 -0.76 11.25 -6.42
CA ASN A 102 -1.83 11.82 -5.62
C ASN A 102 -3.05 10.89 -5.61
N GLY A 103 -3.86 11.01 -4.56
CA GLY A 103 -5.14 10.36 -4.37
C GLY A 103 -5.00 8.87 -4.07
N LYS A 104 -3.84 8.45 -3.54
CA LYS A 104 -3.56 7.10 -3.04
C LYS A 104 -3.82 7.07 -1.53
N ALA A 105 -4.33 5.94 -1.05
CA ALA A 105 -4.57 5.76 0.38
C ALA A 105 -3.24 5.76 1.15
N PRO A 106 -3.18 6.41 2.33
CA PRO A 106 -2.00 6.41 3.18
C PRO A 106 -1.84 5.04 3.88
N GLY A 107 -0.67 4.84 4.49
CA GLY A 107 -0.46 3.72 5.41
C GLY A 107 -1.06 4.00 6.80
N ALA A 108 -0.66 3.21 7.79
CA ALA A 108 -1.07 3.37 9.18
C ALA A 108 -0.61 4.68 9.84
N ASP A 109 0.35 5.38 9.23
CA ASP A 109 0.83 6.69 9.68
C ASP A 109 -0.03 7.87 9.16
N HIS A 110 -1.03 7.58 8.32
CA HIS A 110 -1.94 8.57 7.73
C HIS A 110 -1.26 9.67 6.87
N VAL A 111 0.03 9.53 6.55
CA VAL A 111 0.76 10.49 5.73
C VAL A 111 0.45 10.27 4.24
N THR A 112 -0.03 11.31 3.57
CA THR A 112 -0.40 11.28 2.15
C THR A 112 0.71 11.85 1.24
N ALA A 113 0.66 11.52 -0.05
CA ALA A 113 1.61 12.06 -1.03
C ALA A 113 1.44 13.59 -1.19
N GLU A 114 0.21 14.07 -1.06
CA GLU A 114 -0.16 15.47 -1.10
C GLU A 114 0.45 16.24 0.06
N ALA A 115 0.37 15.70 1.29
CA ALA A 115 1.01 16.31 2.45
C ALA A 115 2.53 16.43 2.25
N ILE A 116 3.15 15.37 1.71
CA ILE A 116 4.58 15.36 1.39
C ILE A 116 4.93 16.45 0.35
N LYS A 117 4.15 16.56 -0.73
CA LYS A 117 4.39 17.55 -1.80
C LYS A 117 4.12 18.98 -1.34
N ALA A 118 3.07 19.20 -0.57
CA ALA A 118 2.69 20.51 -0.04
C ALA A 118 3.73 21.07 0.93
N GLY A 119 4.45 20.20 1.65
CA GLY A 119 5.52 20.60 2.57
C GLY A 119 6.78 21.18 1.89
N GLY A 120 6.88 21.09 0.56
CA GLY A 120 7.93 21.72 -0.25
C GLY A 120 9.35 21.41 0.23
N ASN A 121 10.25 22.39 0.11
CA ASN A 121 11.67 22.21 0.44
C ASN A 121 11.93 22.02 1.94
N VAL A 122 11.03 22.53 2.80
CA VAL A 122 11.14 22.35 4.25
C VAL A 122 10.95 20.89 4.62
N LEU A 123 9.90 20.25 4.09
CA LEU A 123 9.64 18.84 4.37
C LEU A 123 10.65 17.93 3.67
N LEU A 124 11.12 18.27 2.46
CA LEU A 124 12.21 17.56 1.80
C LEU A 124 13.45 17.47 2.71
N ARG A 125 13.90 18.58 3.30
CA ARG A 125 15.05 18.58 4.23
C ARG A 125 14.81 17.74 5.48
N ARG A 126 13.59 17.76 6.03
CA ARG A 126 13.23 16.93 7.19
C ARG A 126 13.21 15.44 6.84
N LEU A 127 12.69 15.07 5.68
CA LEU A 127 12.68 13.69 5.20
C LEU A 127 14.10 13.21 4.89
N HIS A 128 14.93 14.04 4.29
CA HIS A 128 16.34 13.74 4.06
C HIS A 128 17.08 13.46 5.37
N ALA A 129 16.96 14.34 6.37
CA ALA A 129 17.55 14.13 7.69
C ALA A 129 17.05 12.84 8.34
N LEU A 130 15.73 12.56 8.28
CA LEU A 130 15.15 11.31 8.78
C LEU A 130 15.74 10.08 8.08
N LEU A 131 15.85 10.11 6.75
CA LEU A 131 16.41 8.99 5.97
C LEU A 131 17.88 8.78 6.28
N GLN A 132 18.68 9.83 6.50
CA GLN A 132 20.07 9.71 6.95
C GLN A 132 20.17 9.12 8.38
N THR A 133 19.24 9.47 9.28
CA THR A 133 19.19 8.86 10.61
C THR A 133 18.87 7.37 10.50
N ILE A 134 17.88 7.00 9.69
CA ILE A 134 17.54 5.59 9.43
C ILE A 134 18.72 4.86 8.82
N TRP A 135 19.44 5.47 7.87
CA TRP A 135 20.63 4.90 7.24
C TRP A 135 21.72 4.58 8.26
N ARG A 136 22.06 5.54 9.13
CA ARG A 136 23.11 5.38 10.15
C ARG A 136 22.75 4.42 11.27
N THR A 137 21.48 4.38 11.66
CA THR A 137 21.02 3.59 12.82
C THR A 137 20.48 2.23 12.43
N GLU A 138 20.24 2.00 11.13
CA GLU A 138 19.55 0.85 10.56
C GLU A 138 18.15 0.60 11.17
N GLN A 139 17.58 1.62 11.81
CA GLN A 139 16.31 1.51 12.53
C GLN A 139 15.20 2.22 11.76
N ILE A 140 14.30 1.43 11.18
CA ILE A 140 13.06 1.94 10.57
C ILE A 140 11.96 2.12 11.63
N PRO A 141 11.12 3.17 11.49
CA PRO A 141 9.96 3.36 12.37
C PRO A 141 9.09 2.09 12.46
N PRO A 142 8.66 1.66 13.66
CA PRO A 142 7.82 0.48 13.82
C PRO A 142 6.51 0.54 13.02
N THR A 143 5.98 1.73 12.78
CA THR A 143 4.78 1.95 11.96
C THR A 143 5.01 1.60 10.49
N TRP A 144 6.22 1.75 9.96
CA TRP A 144 6.55 1.42 8.57
C TRP A 144 6.72 -0.09 8.34
N ARG A 145 6.97 -0.85 9.42
CA ARG A 145 6.98 -2.33 9.42
C ARG A 145 5.58 -2.93 9.39
N LYS A 146 4.54 -2.11 9.53
CA LYS A 146 3.14 -2.53 9.52
C LYS A 146 2.46 -2.05 8.24
N ALA A 147 1.48 -2.82 7.79
CA ALA A 147 0.62 -2.45 6.68
C ALA A 147 -0.85 -2.58 7.08
N ILE A 148 -1.71 -1.71 6.54
CA ILE A 148 -3.15 -1.93 6.63
C ILE A 148 -3.53 -2.89 5.50
N MET A 149 -4.07 -4.04 5.86
CA MET A 149 -4.57 -5.01 4.89
C MET A 149 -6.01 -4.66 4.51
N VAL A 150 -6.23 -4.43 3.22
CA VAL A 150 -7.56 -4.12 2.66
C VAL A 150 -7.96 -5.24 1.70
N PRO A 151 -9.00 -6.03 2.03
CA PRO A 151 -9.54 -7.03 1.12
C PRO A 151 -10.33 -6.34 0.00
N ILE A 152 -10.05 -6.72 -1.25
CA ILE A 152 -10.79 -6.27 -2.43
C ILE A 152 -11.38 -7.48 -3.13
N HIS A 153 -12.70 -7.49 -3.28
CA HIS A 153 -13.40 -8.54 -4.01
C HIS A 153 -12.86 -8.68 -5.43
N LYS A 154 -12.59 -9.92 -5.86
CA LYS A 154 -12.19 -10.24 -7.24
C LYS A 154 -13.38 -10.80 -8.04
N LYS A 155 -13.75 -12.05 -7.77
CA LYS A 155 -14.76 -12.83 -8.50
C LYS A 155 -15.34 -13.91 -7.59
N GLY A 156 -16.53 -14.41 -7.92
CA GLY A 156 -17.24 -15.40 -7.11
C GLY A 156 -18.06 -14.78 -5.99
N ASP A 157 -18.49 -15.59 -5.02
CA ASP A 157 -19.28 -15.17 -3.88
C ASP A 157 -18.49 -14.17 -3.01
N ASN A 158 -19.03 -12.95 -2.87
CA ASN A 158 -18.43 -11.88 -2.07
C ASN A 158 -18.47 -12.14 -0.56
N SER A 159 -19.15 -13.19 -0.11
CA SER A 159 -19.13 -13.59 1.30
C SER A 159 -17.98 -14.52 1.67
N GLU A 160 -17.21 -15.01 0.69
CA GLU A 160 -16.06 -15.88 0.93
C GLU A 160 -14.73 -15.10 0.90
N CYS A 161 -13.89 -15.23 1.94
CA CYS A 161 -12.59 -14.56 2.01
C CYS A 161 -11.66 -14.91 0.84
N LYS A 162 -11.63 -16.18 0.39
CA LYS A 162 -10.82 -16.64 -0.76
C LYS A 162 -11.13 -15.92 -2.08
N ASN A 163 -12.31 -15.31 -2.19
CA ASN A 163 -12.78 -14.54 -3.35
C ASN A 163 -12.36 -13.07 -3.30
N HIS A 164 -11.43 -12.73 -2.41
CA HIS A 164 -10.82 -11.41 -2.31
C HIS A 164 -9.32 -11.49 -2.57
N ARG A 165 -8.73 -10.34 -2.88
CA ARG A 165 -7.28 -10.14 -2.84
C ARG A 165 -6.96 -9.17 -1.70
N GLY A 166 -5.97 -9.50 -0.88
CA GLY A 166 -5.41 -8.54 0.07
C GLY A 166 -4.57 -7.49 -0.66
N ILE A 167 -4.79 -6.21 -0.34
CA ILE A 167 -3.88 -5.12 -0.70
C ILE A 167 -3.29 -4.54 0.57
N SER A 168 -1.96 -4.45 0.63
CA SER A 168 -1.24 -3.83 1.74
C SER A 168 -1.04 -2.33 1.49
N LEU A 169 -1.59 -1.49 2.38
CA LEU A 169 -1.33 -0.05 2.40
C LEU A 169 -0.11 0.22 3.29
N LEU A 170 1.01 0.52 2.64
CA LEU A 170 2.28 0.85 3.29
C LEU A 170 2.45 2.36 3.49
N ALA A 171 3.20 2.73 4.53
CA ALA A 171 3.64 4.10 4.79
C ALA A 171 4.28 4.72 3.55
N ILE A 172 3.85 5.94 3.18
CA ILE A 172 4.33 6.58 1.96
C ILE A 172 5.80 6.95 2.07
N VAL A 173 6.24 7.41 3.24
CA VAL A 173 7.64 7.74 3.48
C VAL A 173 8.52 6.48 3.45
N GLY A 174 8.02 5.34 3.94
CA GLY A 174 8.70 4.05 3.77
C GLY A 174 8.93 3.68 2.30
N LYS A 175 7.98 3.99 1.41
CA LYS A 175 8.16 3.83 -0.05
C LYS A 175 9.19 4.80 -0.63
N VAL A 176 9.32 6.00 -0.06
CA VAL A 176 10.39 6.95 -0.45
C VAL A 176 11.75 6.35 -0.09
N LEU A 177 11.92 5.87 1.15
CA LEU A 177 13.15 5.18 1.57
C LEU A 177 13.52 4.02 0.63
N MET A 178 12.57 3.12 0.32
CA MET A 178 12.82 1.99 -0.60
C MET A 178 13.27 2.46 -1.98
N ARG A 179 12.69 3.54 -2.51
CA ARG A 179 13.10 4.10 -3.81
C ARG A 179 14.45 4.78 -3.75
N THR A 180 14.75 5.47 -2.66
CA THR A 180 16.08 6.07 -2.43
C THR A 180 17.14 4.98 -2.43
N ILE A 181 16.91 3.87 -1.70
CA ILE A 181 17.79 2.70 -1.72
C ILE A 181 17.93 2.16 -3.15
N GLN A 182 16.82 1.94 -3.84
CA GLN A 182 16.82 1.41 -5.20
C GLN A 182 17.55 2.32 -6.21
N SER A 183 17.54 3.64 -6.02
CA SER A 183 18.29 4.57 -6.88
C SER A 183 19.79 4.56 -6.65
N SER A 184 20.23 3.95 -5.54
CA SER A 184 21.64 3.75 -5.23
C SER A 184 22.16 2.38 -5.73
N LEU A 185 21.27 1.50 -6.21
CA LEU A 185 21.60 0.19 -6.79
C LEU A 185 21.82 0.31 -8.30
#